data_AF-A0A644Y3E7-F1
#
_entry.id   AF-A0A644Y3E7-F1
#
_cell.length_a   1.000
_cell.length_b   1.000
_cell.length_c   1.000
_cell.angle_alpha   90.00
_cell.angle_beta   90.00
_cell.angle_gamma   90.00
#
_symmetry.space_group_name_H-M   'P 1'
#
loop_
_entity.id
_entity.type
_entity.pdbx_description
1 polymer ?
#
loop_
_entity_poly.entity_id
_entity_poly.type
_entity_poly.pdbx_seq_one_letter_code
_entity_poly.pdbx_strand_id
1 'polypeptide(L)'
;MILKRLIAFLIDLLLIAIIVNMFFFATQTVKSQLLVQFLSAMMVTMLLCKDCINGKSAGKRIMKIEIANEKEGEKVSAVSCVVRNIFVVLWIIEILVLFISKEKRIGDYVAKTKVVSNSKVEKIKLDKNALLTILLCFCIIFLFMFFVFKIFSSSSFELLYWI
;
A
#
# COMPACT_ATOMS: atom_id res chain seq x y z
N MET A 1 4.47 3.96 -21.13
CA MET A 1 4.55 3.15 -19.90
C MET A 1 4.28 3.97 -18.64
N ILE A 2 4.91 5.14 -18.47
CA ILE A 2 4.70 6.07 -17.35
C ILE A 2 3.21 6.41 -17.11
N LEU A 3 2.49 6.87 -18.14
CA LEU A 3 1.08 7.26 -18.01
C LEU A 3 0.19 6.11 -17.50
N LYS A 4 0.42 4.88 -17.99
CA LYS A 4 -0.32 3.69 -17.51
C LYS A 4 -0.06 3.42 -16.03
N ARG A 5 1.17 3.65 -15.55
CA ARG A 5 1.52 3.50 -14.13
C ARG A 5 0.85 4.56 -13.27
N LEU A 6 0.82 5.82 -13.72
CA LEU A 6 0.14 6.92 -13.02
C LEU A 6 -1.37 6.70 -12.94
N ILE A 7 -2.01 6.32 -14.04
CA ILE A 7 -3.45 6.02 -14.07
C ILE A 7 -3.76 4.81 -13.18
N ALA A 8 -2.97 3.74 -13.24
CA ALA A 8 -3.15 2.59 -12.35
C ALA A 8 -3.04 2.98 -10.88
N PHE A 9 -2.06 3.84 -10.55
CA PHE A 9 -1.89 4.35 -9.19
C PHE A 9 -3.08 5.19 -8.73
N LEU A 10 -3.61 6.08 -9.58
CA LEU A 10 -4.77 6.90 -9.29
C LEU A 10 -6.03 6.05 -9.08
N ILE A 11 -6.25 5.04 -9.94
CA ILE A 11 -7.38 4.10 -9.80
C ILE A 11 -7.30 3.37 -8.46
N ASP A 12 -6.12 2.86 -8.08
CA ASP A 12 -5.95 2.19 -6.80
C ASP A 12 -6.27 3.11 -5.63
N LEU A 13 -5.79 4.36 -5.69
CA LEU A 13 -6.00 5.35 -4.63
C LEU A 13 -7.49 5.69 -4.48
N LEU A 14 -8.19 5.89 -5.60
CA LEU A 14 -9.64 6.16 -5.61
C LEU A 14 -10.42 4.95 -5.08
N LEU A 15 -10.09 3.73 -5.50
CA LEU A 15 -10.77 2.52 -5.01
C LEU A 15 -10.60 2.36 -3.50
N ILE A 16 -9.38 2.51 -2.99
CA ILE A 16 -9.12 2.41 -1.54
C ILE A 16 -9.86 3.52 -0.79
N ALA A 17 -9.84 4.76 -1.30
CA ALA A 17 -10.55 5.87 -0.68
C ALA A 17 -12.07 5.62 -0.63
N ILE A 18 -12.68 5.11 -1.70
CA ILE A 18 -14.11 4.78 -1.72
C ILE A 18 -14.43 3.70 -0.68
N ILE A 19 -13.65 2.61 -0.65
CA ILE A 19 -13.85 1.51 0.30
C ILE A 19 -13.75 2.01 1.74
N VAL A 20 -12.70 2.76 2.07
CA VAL A 20 -12.47 3.25 3.44
C VAL A 20 -13.54 4.25 3.86
N ASN A 21 -13.93 5.18 3.00
CA ASN A 21 -14.99 6.14 3.31
C ASN A 21 -16.35 5.45 3.49
N MET A 22 -16.64 4.40 2.71
CA MET A 22 -17.85 3.59 2.89
C MET A 22 -17.88 2.92 4.27
N PHE A 23 -16.77 2.31 4.70
CA PHE A 23 -16.65 1.73 6.04
C PHE A 23 -16.72 2.77 7.15
N PHE A 24 -16.07 3.92 6.96
CA PHE A 24 -16.12 5.02 7.92
C PHE A 24 -17.55 5.52 8.09
N PHE A 25 -18.27 5.74 6.99
CA PHE A 25 -19.68 6.15 7.01
C PHE A 25 -20.57 5.13 7.72
N ALA A 26 -20.40 3.83 7.42
CA ALA A 26 -21.17 2.75 8.05
C ALA A 26 -20.95 2.63 9.58
N THR A 27 -19.82 3.12 10.07
CA THR A 27 -19.42 2.98 11.48
C THR A 27 -19.53 4.28 12.27
N GLN A 28 -20.04 5.38 11.68
CA GLN A 28 -20.17 6.67 12.35
C GLN A 28 -21.03 6.65 13.62
N THR A 29 -21.99 5.71 13.70
CA THR A 29 -22.84 5.53 14.88
C THR A 29 -22.10 4.93 16.06
N VAL A 30 -21.01 4.19 15.81
CA VAL A 30 -20.19 3.55 16.83
C VAL A 30 -19.03 4.48 17.16
N LYS A 31 -19.20 5.31 18.20
CA LYS A 31 -18.14 6.19 18.73
C LYS A 31 -17.09 5.41 19.52
N SER A 32 -16.43 4.43 18.90
CA SER A 32 -15.34 3.70 19.53
C SER A 32 -14.01 4.04 18.88
N GLN A 33 -13.08 4.50 19.71
CA GLN A 33 -11.75 4.92 19.29
C GLN A 33 -10.92 3.75 18.73
N LEU A 34 -11.10 2.56 19.29
CA LEU A 34 -10.47 1.33 18.78
C LEU A 34 -10.92 0.99 17.35
N LEU A 35 -12.20 1.23 17.02
CA LEU A 35 -12.70 1.00 15.67
C LEU A 35 -12.08 1.97 14.67
N VAL A 36 -11.95 3.25 15.04
CA VAL A 36 -11.26 4.24 14.20
C VAL A 36 -9.81 3.83 13.94
N GLN A 37 -9.10 3.36 14.98
CA GLN A 37 -7.73 2.85 14.84
C GLN A 37 -7.64 1.58 13.98
N PHE A 38 -8.61 0.68 14.10
CA PHE A 38 -8.67 -0.52 13.28
C PHE A 38 -8.88 -0.16 11.80
N LEU A 39 -9.81 0.75 11.50
CA LEU A 39 -10.08 1.21 10.14
C LEU A 39 -8.90 1.97 9.53
N SER A 40 -8.21 2.80 10.30
CA SER A 40 -7.00 3.50 9.83
C SER A 40 -5.86 2.52 9.53
N ALA A 41 -5.64 1.54 10.41
CA ALA A 41 -4.65 0.48 10.17
C ALA A 41 -5.00 -0.35 8.93
N MET A 42 -6.28 -0.65 8.72
CA MET A 42 -6.76 -1.36 7.54
C MET A 42 -6.50 -0.54 6.26
N MET A 43 -6.77 0.77 6.27
CA MET A 43 -6.48 1.66 5.14
C MET A 43 -4.99 1.65 4.76
N VAL A 44 -4.10 1.85 5.73
CA VAL A 44 -2.65 1.87 5.48
C VAL A 44 -2.18 0.51 4.97
N THR A 45 -2.71 -0.59 5.53
CA THR A 45 -2.39 -1.94 5.07
C THR A 45 -2.82 -2.16 3.63
N MET A 46 -4.03 -1.72 3.25
CA MET A 46 -4.51 -1.81 1.87
C MET A 46 -3.62 -1.01 0.92
N LEU A 47 -3.17 0.18 1.32
CA LEU A 47 -2.26 1.01 0.51
C LEU A 47 -0.90 0.33 0.29
N LEU A 48 -0.30 -0.24 1.35
CA LEU A 48 1.01 -0.88 1.25
C LEU A 48 0.93 -2.24 0.55
N CYS A 49 -0.13 -3.01 0.79
CA CYS A 49 -0.25 -4.39 0.31
C CYS A 49 -1.06 -4.55 -0.97
N LYS A 50 -1.52 -3.47 -1.62
CA LYS A 50 -2.34 -3.53 -2.84
C LYS A 50 -1.75 -4.39 -3.97
N ASP A 51 -0.43 -4.50 -4.00
CA ASP A 51 0.34 -5.25 -5.01
C ASP A 51 0.71 -6.68 -4.60
N CYS A 52 0.41 -7.11 -3.36
CA CYS A 52 0.84 -8.42 -2.85
C CYS A 52 0.15 -9.60 -3.55
N ILE A 53 -1.02 -9.38 -4.16
CA ILE A 53 -1.78 -10.43 -4.85
C ILE A 53 -1.33 -10.50 -6.31
N ASN A 54 -0.55 -11.54 -6.65
CA ASN A 54 0.02 -11.78 -7.99
C ASN A 54 0.87 -10.61 -8.54
N GLY A 55 1.44 -9.76 -7.68
CA GLY A 55 2.24 -8.61 -8.16
C GLY A 55 1.40 -7.58 -8.92
N LYS A 56 0.08 -7.52 -8.71
CA LYS A 56 -0.83 -6.60 -9.42
C LYS A 56 -1.89 -6.05 -8.47
N SER A 57 -1.97 -4.73 -8.38
CA SER A 57 -3.12 -4.03 -7.83
C SER A 57 -4.31 -4.03 -8.80
N ALA A 58 -5.48 -3.59 -8.32
CA ALA A 58 -6.70 -3.50 -9.12
C ALA A 58 -6.52 -2.59 -10.34
N GLY A 59 -5.95 -1.40 -10.15
CA GLY A 59 -5.64 -0.45 -11.23
C GLY A 59 -4.64 -1.03 -12.23
N LYS A 60 -3.63 -1.79 -11.78
CA LYS A 60 -2.66 -2.42 -12.68
C LYS A 60 -3.29 -3.52 -13.54
N ARG A 61 -4.25 -4.28 -12.99
CA ARG A 61 -5.04 -5.25 -13.76
C ARG A 61 -5.84 -4.56 -14.87
N ILE A 62 -6.49 -3.44 -14.55
CA ILE A 62 -7.24 -2.64 -15.53
C ILE A 62 -6.30 -2.10 -16.62
N MET A 63 -5.12 -1.61 -16.23
CA MET A 63 -4.14 -1.03 -17.16
C MET A 63 -3.28 -2.07 -17.90
N LYS A 64 -3.49 -3.38 -17.68
CA LYS A 64 -2.75 -4.50 -18.29
C LYS A 64 -1.23 -4.38 -18.11
N ILE A 65 -0.82 -4.00 -16.90
CA ILE A 65 0.59 -3.91 -16.49
C ILE A 65 0.81 -4.77 -15.25
N GLU A 66 2.04 -5.24 -15.07
CA GLU A 66 2.41 -6.05 -13.92
C GLU A 66 3.81 -5.79 -13.45
N ILE A 67 4.07 -6.18 -12.20
CA ILE A 67 5.40 -6.13 -11.62
C ILE A 67 6.08 -7.45 -11.92
N ALA A 68 7.28 -7.37 -12.48
CA ALA A 68 8.18 -8.49 -12.64
C ALA A 68 9.45 -8.25 -11.82
N ASN A 69 10.07 -9.33 -11.34
CA ASN A 69 11.41 -9.25 -10.77
C ASN A 69 12.40 -8.90 -11.89
N GLU A 70 13.49 -8.19 -11.56
CA GLU A 70 14.54 -7.94 -12.54
C GLU A 70 15.30 -9.22 -12.91
N LYS A 71 15.41 -10.16 -11.97
CA LYS A 71 15.92 -11.50 -12.24
C LYS A 71 14.87 -12.30 -13.03
N GLU A 72 15.24 -12.77 -14.22
CA GLU A 72 14.34 -13.48 -15.11
C GLU A 72 13.76 -14.75 -14.46
N GLY A 73 12.46 -14.98 -14.68
CA GLY A 73 11.77 -16.22 -14.26
C GLY A 73 11.17 -16.22 -12.85
N GLU A 74 11.53 -15.28 -11.97
CA GLU A 74 11.01 -15.26 -10.60
C GLU A 74 9.75 -14.39 -10.47
N LYS A 75 8.71 -14.96 -9.83
CA LYS A 75 7.56 -14.18 -9.37
C LYS A 75 7.99 -13.21 -8.28
N VAL A 76 7.43 -12.01 -8.30
CA VAL A 76 7.71 -10.99 -7.29
C VAL A 76 7.17 -11.46 -5.94
N SER A 77 8.02 -11.43 -4.93
CA SER A 77 7.62 -11.77 -3.57
C SER A 77 6.66 -10.72 -2.99
N ALA A 78 5.71 -11.14 -2.14
CA ALA A 78 4.80 -10.22 -1.48
C ALA A 78 5.54 -9.18 -0.61
N VAL A 79 6.64 -9.59 0.04
CA VAL A 79 7.49 -8.69 0.84
C VAL A 79 8.13 -7.63 -0.04
N SER A 80 8.65 -8.00 -1.22
CA SER A 80 9.18 -7.04 -2.19
C SER A 80 8.10 -6.03 -2.60
N CYS A 81 6.85 -6.46 -2.78
CA CYS A 81 5.74 -5.54 -3.06
C CYS A 81 5.49 -4.53 -1.91
N VAL A 82 5.54 -4.98 -0.66
CA VAL A 82 5.37 -4.10 0.51
C VAL A 82 6.51 -3.09 0.61
N VAL A 83 7.77 -3.55 0.57
CA VAL A 83 8.96 -2.68 0.62
C VAL A 83 8.90 -1.59 -0.44
N ARG A 84 8.47 -1.97 -1.65
CA ARG A 84 8.29 -1.05 -2.77
C ARG A 84 7.20 0.00 -2.52
N ASN A 85 6.17 -0.34 -1.76
CA ASN A 85 5.04 0.53 -1.49
C ASN A 85 5.22 1.41 -0.25
N ILE A 86 6.20 1.15 0.61
CA ILE A 86 6.58 2.07 1.71
C ILE A 86 6.95 3.45 1.14
N PHE A 87 7.62 3.49 -0.01
CA PHE A 87 8.02 4.73 -0.70
C PHE A 87 6.84 5.52 -1.29
N VAL A 88 5.62 4.97 -1.32
CA VAL A 88 4.42 5.70 -1.78
C VAL A 88 4.12 6.90 -0.90
N VAL A 89 4.55 6.91 0.37
CA VAL A 89 4.43 8.10 1.22
C VAL A 89 5.16 9.30 0.61
N LEU A 90 6.24 9.05 -0.13
CA LEU A 90 7.02 10.06 -0.86
C LEU A 90 6.53 10.20 -2.31
N TRP A 91 5.22 10.12 -2.54
CA TRP A 91 4.63 10.07 -3.89
C TRP A 91 5.09 11.21 -4.81
N ILE A 92 5.26 12.43 -4.30
CA ILE A 92 5.77 13.58 -5.08
C ILE A 92 7.17 13.29 -5.61
N ILE A 93 8.06 12.80 -4.75
CA ILE A 93 9.44 12.47 -5.10
C ILE A 93 9.47 11.26 -6.04
N GLU A 94 8.63 10.24 -5.80
CA GLU A 94 8.54 9.07 -6.68
C GLU A 94 8.10 9.47 -8.10
N ILE A 95 7.16 10.41 -8.24
CA ILE A 95 6.73 10.93 -9.54
C ILE A 95 7.90 11.63 -10.25
N LEU A 96 8.63 12.50 -9.56
CA LEU A 96 9.80 13.18 -10.11
C LEU A 96 10.87 12.18 -10.59
N VAL A 97 11.21 11.21 -9.74
CA VAL A 97 12.18 10.16 -10.09
C VAL A 97 11.71 9.34 -11.29
N LEU A 98 10.42 9.02 -11.37
CA LEU A 98 9.86 8.27 -12.48
C LEU A 98 9.89 9.05 -13.81
N PHE A 99 9.78 10.38 -13.78
CA PHE A 99 9.99 11.22 -14.96
C PHE A 99 11.46 11.31 -15.36
N ILE A 100 12.37 11.43 -14.39
CA ILE A 100 13.82 11.53 -14.64
C ILE A 100 14.39 10.20 -15.16
N SER A 101 14.08 9.08 -14.49
CA SER A 101 14.58 7.75 -14.83
C SER A 101 13.88 7.11 -16.03
N LYS A 102 12.73 7.66 -16.43
CA LYS A 102 11.83 7.20 -17.51
C LYS A 102 11.25 5.78 -17.35
N GLU A 103 11.65 5.03 -16.32
CA GLU A 103 11.29 3.61 -16.21
C GLU A 103 11.05 3.12 -14.78
N LYS A 104 11.77 3.61 -13.77
CA LYS A 104 11.75 3.08 -12.40
C LYS A 104 11.51 4.16 -11.36
N ARG A 105 10.62 3.90 -10.41
CA ARG A 105 10.49 4.74 -9.20
C ARG A 105 11.49 4.31 -8.13
N ILE A 106 11.63 5.10 -7.06
CA ILE A 106 12.54 4.80 -5.94
C ILE A 106 12.26 3.39 -5.39
N GLY A 107 10.99 3.06 -5.15
CA GLY A 107 10.63 1.72 -4.68
C GLY A 107 11.08 0.61 -5.64
N ASP A 108 10.97 0.83 -6.96
CA ASP A 108 11.35 -0.18 -7.97
C ASP A 108 12.85 -0.50 -7.89
N TYR A 109 13.71 0.50 -7.66
CA TYR A 109 15.15 0.30 -7.46
C TYR A 109 15.45 -0.49 -6.18
N VAL A 110 14.81 -0.13 -5.07
CA VAL A 110 15.04 -0.78 -3.76
C VAL A 110 14.56 -2.23 -3.80
N ALA A 111 13.38 -2.47 -4.38
CA ALA A 111 12.79 -3.81 -4.47
C ALA A 111 13.37 -4.64 -5.64
N LYS A 112 14.25 -4.08 -6.47
CA LYS A 112 14.79 -4.71 -7.69
C LYS A 112 13.68 -5.27 -8.59
N THR A 113 12.68 -4.45 -8.84
CA THR A 113 11.51 -4.81 -9.67
C THR A 113 11.36 -3.89 -10.86
N LYS A 114 10.76 -4.40 -11.93
CA LYS A 114 10.37 -3.64 -13.12
C LYS A 114 8.88 -3.81 -13.39
N VAL A 115 8.25 -2.85 -14.06
CA VAL A 115 6.86 -3.03 -14.54
C VAL A 115 6.88 -3.32 -16.03
N VAL A 116 6.28 -4.44 -16.39
CA VAL A 116 6.14 -4.91 -17.78
C VAL A 116 4.68 -4.87 -18.19
N SER A 117 4.42 -4.80 -19.50
CA SER A 117 3.07 -4.97 -20.03
C SER A 117 2.69 -6.44 -19.99
N ASN A 118 1.55 -6.76 -19.38
CA ASN A 118 1.00 -8.12 -19.43
C ASN A 118 -0.45 -8.05 -19.92
N SER A 119 -0.65 -8.53 -21.14
CA SER A 119 -1.95 -8.64 -21.80
C SER A 119 -2.72 -9.91 -21.41
N LYS A 120 -2.07 -10.87 -20.71
CA LYS A 120 -2.70 -12.11 -20.28
C LYS A 120 -3.64 -11.85 -19.11
N VAL A 121 -4.88 -12.34 -19.23
CA VAL A 121 -5.84 -12.36 -18.14
C VAL A 121 -5.45 -13.48 -17.20
N GLU A 122 -4.72 -13.15 -16.15
CA GLU A 122 -4.37 -14.11 -15.10
C GLU A 122 -5.52 -14.25 -14.11
N LYS A 123 -5.86 -15.50 -13.76
CA LYS A 123 -6.77 -15.78 -12.65
C LYS A 123 -6.17 -15.23 -11.36
N ILE A 124 -6.99 -14.54 -10.56
CA ILE A 124 -6.59 -14.08 -9.23
C ILE A 124 -6.28 -15.33 -8.40
N LYS A 125 -5.01 -15.51 -8.02
CA LYS A 125 -4.57 -16.60 -7.15
C LYS A 125 -4.07 -15.96 -5.87
N LEU A 126 -4.76 -16.21 -4.76
CA LEU A 126 -4.22 -15.84 -3.46
C LEU A 126 -3.18 -16.88 -3.06
N ASP A 127 -1.94 -16.43 -2.98
CA ASP A 127 -0.86 -17.22 -2.40
C ASP A 127 -0.90 -17.14 -0.87
N LYS A 128 -0.62 -18.24 -0.19
CA LYS A 128 -0.55 -18.31 1.28
C LYS A 128 0.50 -17.32 1.81
N ASN A 129 1.62 -17.18 1.12
CA ASN A 129 2.67 -16.23 1.50
C ASN A 129 2.20 -14.78 1.39
N ALA A 130 1.39 -14.46 0.37
CA ALA A 130 0.80 -13.13 0.23
C ALA A 130 -0.19 -12.84 1.36
N LEU A 131 -1.06 -13.80 1.70
CA LEU A 131 -1.98 -13.68 2.84
C LEU A 131 -1.25 -13.47 4.16
N LEU A 132 -0.22 -14.28 4.42
CA LEU A 132 0.59 -14.15 5.63
C LEU A 132 1.29 -12.79 5.69
N THR A 133 1.83 -12.31 4.56
CA THR A 133 2.47 -11.00 4.49
C THR A 133 1.48 -9.87 4.77
N ILE A 134 0.27 -9.94 4.20
CA ILE A 134 -0.79 -8.95 4.44
C ILE A 134 -1.20 -8.93 5.91
N LEU A 135 -1.40 -10.11 6.51
CA LEU A 135 -1.80 -10.24 7.91
C LEU A 135 -0.70 -9.72 8.86
N LEU A 136 0.56 -10.08 8.62
CA LEU A 136 1.69 -9.55 9.39
C LEU A 136 1.81 -8.03 9.26
N CYS A 137 1.67 -7.48 8.05
CA CYS A 137 1.67 -6.03 7.85
C CYS A 137 0.54 -5.36 8.64
N PHE A 138 -0.67 -5.91 8.59
CA PHE A 138 -1.80 -5.40 9.35
C PHE A 138 -1.51 -5.38 10.86
N CYS A 139 -1.04 -6.49 11.43
CA CYS A 139 -0.73 -6.58 12.85
C CYS A 139 0.33 -5.56 13.26
N ILE A 140 1.41 -5.42 12.48
CA ILE A 140 2.48 -4.45 12.76
C ILE A 140 1.95 -3.02 12.73
N ILE A 141 1.19 -2.66 11.69
CA ILE A 141 0.62 -1.31 11.53
C ILE A 141 -0.37 -1.01 12.65
N PHE A 142 -1.23 -1.97 12.99
CA PHE A 142 -2.21 -1.81 14.05
C PHE A 142 -1.54 -1.61 15.41
N LEU A 143 -0.53 -2.42 15.74
CA LEU A 143 0.24 -2.26 16.99
C LEU A 143 0.98 -0.92 17.03
N PHE A 144 1.58 -0.51 15.92
CA PHE A 144 2.25 0.79 15.82
C PHE A 144 1.26 1.95 16.03
N MET A 145 0.10 1.92 15.36
CA MET A 145 -0.97 2.93 15.52
C MET A 145 -1.51 2.96 16.95
N PHE A 146 -1.70 1.79 17.56
CA PHE A 146 -2.13 1.68 18.95
C PHE A 146 -1.12 2.32 19.91
N PHE A 147 0.17 2.06 19.71
CA PHE A 147 1.25 2.63 20.50
C PHE A 147 1.35 4.16 20.33
N VAL A 148 1.34 4.65 19.09
CA VAL A 148 1.34 6.10 18.79
C VAL A 148 0.16 6.78 19.47
N PHE A 149 -1.04 6.22 19.34
CA PHE A 149 -2.22 6.79 19.98
C PHE A 149 -2.08 6.83 21.51
N LYS A 150 -1.58 5.75 22.13
CA LYS A 150 -1.34 5.70 23.57
C LYS A 150 -0.36 6.77 24.04
N ILE A 151 0.69 7.04 23.27
CA ILE A 151 1.63 8.14 23.55
C ILE A 151 0.90 9.48 23.54
N PHE A 152 0.15 9.79 22.47
CA PHE A 152 -0.58 11.05 22.36
C PHE A 152 -1.65 11.23 23.45
N SER A 153 -2.27 10.15 23.89
CA SER A 153 -3.27 10.17 24.97
C SER A 153 -2.67 10.13 26.38
N SER A 154 -1.36 9.95 26.52
CA SER A 154 -0.70 9.90 27.83
C SER A 154 -0.39 11.30 28.35
N SER A 155 -0.54 11.51 29.66
CA SER A 155 -0.32 12.79 30.36
C SER A 155 1.09 13.37 30.18
N SER A 156 2.06 12.58 29.72
CA SER A 156 3.41 13.04 29.39
C SER A 156 3.44 14.03 28.21
N PHE A 157 2.45 13.98 27.30
CA PHE A 157 2.33 14.93 26.20
C PHE A 157 1.68 16.25 26.62
N GLU A 158 0.78 16.23 27.61
CA GLU A 158 0.17 17.45 28.18
C GLU A 158 1.21 18.32 28.90
N LEU A 159 2.15 17.70 29.61
CA LEU A 159 3.28 18.40 30.27
C LEU A 159 4.26 19.06 29.30
N LEU A 160 4.38 18.56 28.06
CA LEU A 160 5.31 19.09 27.05
C LEU A 160 4.73 20.27 26.25
N TYR A 161 3.40 20.45 26.29
CA TYR A 161 2.68 21.55 25.64
C TYR A 161 2.26 22.68 26.62
N TRP A 162 2.47 22.49 27.93
CA TRP A 162 2.17 23.45 29.00
C TRP A 162 3.42 24.02 29.72
N ILE A 163 4.62 23.81 29.15
CA ILE A 163 5.86 24.52 29.49
C ILE A 163 6.25 25.38 28.29
#